data_AF-A0A968XRL8-F1
#
_entry.id   AF-A0A968XRL8-F1
#
_cell.length_a   1.000
_cell.length_b   1.000
_cell.length_c   1.000
_cell.angle_alpha   90.00
_cell.angle_beta   90.00
_cell.angle_gamma   90.00
#
_symmetry.space_group_name_H-M   'P 1'
#
loop_
_entity.id
_entity.type
_entity.pdbx_description
1 polymer ?
#
loop_
_entity_poly.entity_id
_entity_poly.type
_entity_poly.pdbx_seq_one_letter_code
_entity_poly.pdbx_strand_id
1 'polypeptide(L)'
;MSERDYYRDRNQQFSRQSYNESDSGRKKSPPSLDTFAEIFYYKKQIDSHTQMIIVLKDGEEIKGTIEWYDRDALKINRKDAANILLLKHNIKYLYKADDKK
;
A
#
# COMPACT_ATOMS: atom_id res chain seq x y z
N MET A 1 10.19 15.12 15.66
CA MET A 1 10.08 13.80 14.99
C MET A 1 9.92 14.08 13.51
N SER A 2 10.79 13.56 12.63
CA SER A 2 10.63 13.83 11.20
C SER A 2 9.45 13.03 10.64
N GLU A 3 8.89 13.50 9.54
CA GLU A 3 7.78 12.82 8.85
C GLU A 3 8.15 11.39 8.44
N ARG A 4 9.42 11.16 8.08
CA ARG A 4 9.97 9.82 7.81
C ARG A 4 9.97 8.92 9.04
N ASP A 5 10.27 9.48 10.22
CA ASP A 5 10.30 8.70 11.47
C ASP A 5 8.88 8.33 11.93
N TYR A 6 7.90 9.20 11.70
CA TYR A 6 6.49 8.94 12.02
C TYR A 6 5.94 7.73 11.25
N TYR A 7 6.15 7.68 9.93
CA TYR A 7 5.69 6.54 9.12
C TYR A 7 6.45 5.25 9.43
N ARG A 8 7.74 5.35 9.79
CA ARG A 8 8.56 4.20 10.21
C ARG A 8 8.07 3.59 11.52
N ASP A 9 7.74 4.41 12.51
CA ASP A 9 7.28 3.95 13.82
C ASP A 9 5.85 3.39 13.74
N ARG A 10 4.96 4.06 13.01
CA ARG A 10 3.59 3.58 12.77
C ARG A 10 3.57 2.21 12.07
N ASN A 11 4.39 2.02 11.04
CA ASN A 11 4.56 0.72 10.38
C ASN A 11 5.14 -0.36 11.33
N GLN A 12 6.04 0.01 12.25
CA GLN A 12 6.59 -0.88 13.26
C GLN A 12 5.50 -1.35 14.24
N GLN A 13 4.65 -0.43 14.72
CA GLN A 13 3.53 -0.76 15.61
C GLN A 13 2.53 -1.72 14.95
N PHE A 14 2.16 -1.49 13.67
CA PHE A 14 1.25 -2.38 12.94
C PHE A 14 1.82 -3.79 12.73
N SER A 15 3.13 -3.90 12.43
CA SER A 15 3.78 -5.23 12.33
C SER A 15 3.82 -5.99 13.65
N ARG A 16 3.91 -5.28 14.80
CA ARG A 16 3.86 -5.89 16.14
C ARG A 16 2.46 -6.37 16.51
N GLN A 17 1.41 -5.69 16.05
CA GLN A 17 0.02 -6.06 16.35
C GLN A 17 -0.38 -7.38 15.67
N SER A 18 0.03 -7.61 14.41
CA SER A 18 -0.26 -8.86 13.70
C SER A 18 0.50 -10.09 14.21
N TYR A 19 1.63 -9.91 14.91
CA TYR A 19 2.40 -11.04 15.47
C TYR A 19 1.83 -11.56 16.80
N ASN A 20 0.97 -10.78 17.47
CA ASN A 20 0.39 -11.11 18.78
C ASN A 20 -0.99 -11.77 18.70
N GLU A 21 -1.48 -12.10 17.50
CA GLU A 21 -2.76 -12.81 17.33
C GLU A 21 -2.59 -14.34 17.31
N SER A 22 -1.51 -14.85 17.90
CA SER A 22 -1.38 -16.27 18.26
C SER A 22 -2.03 -16.53 19.62
N ASP A 23 -3.21 -17.15 19.54
CA ASP A 23 -3.73 -18.10 20.52
C ASP A 23 -3.93 -17.61 21.98
N SER A 24 -5.08 -16.95 22.24
CA SER A 24 -5.65 -16.96 23.60
C SER A 24 -7.18 -16.79 23.58
N GLY A 25 -7.89 -17.90 23.30
CA GLY A 25 -9.12 -18.30 24.01
C GLY A 25 -10.30 -17.32 24.16
N ARG A 26 -10.45 -16.26 23.36
CA ARG A 26 -11.62 -15.36 23.43
C ARG A 26 -12.55 -15.58 22.25
N LYS A 27 -13.86 -15.68 22.56
CA LYS A 27 -14.98 -15.88 21.61
C LYS A 27 -14.71 -15.07 20.33
N LYS A 28 -14.66 -15.76 19.20
CA LYS A 28 -14.41 -15.15 17.88
C LYS A 28 -15.50 -14.14 17.58
N SER A 29 -15.24 -12.87 17.89
CA SER A 29 -15.94 -11.77 17.25
C SER A 29 -15.84 -11.96 15.74
N PRO A 30 -16.87 -11.64 14.95
CA PRO A 30 -16.74 -11.65 13.50
C PRO A 30 -15.47 -10.90 13.11
N PRO A 31 -14.65 -11.44 12.17
CA PRO A 31 -13.38 -10.82 11.81
C PRO A 31 -13.63 -9.35 11.52
N SER A 32 -12.79 -8.48 12.07
CA SER A 32 -12.83 -7.06 11.73
C SER A 32 -12.86 -6.92 10.21
N LEU A 33 -13.71 -6.02 9.70
CA LEU A 33 -13.81 -5.76 8.26
C LEU A 33 -12.44 -5.40 7.65
N ASP A 34 -11.54 -4.85 8.46
CA ASP A 34 -10.15 -4.58 8.09
C ASP A 34 -9.28 -5.82 8.28
N THR A 35 -8.99 -6.50 7.16
CA THR A 35 -8.10 -7.67 7.09
C THR A 35 -6.62 -7.31 6.90
N PHE A 36 -6.29 -6.01 6.92
CA PHE A 36 -4.94 -5.44 6.70
C PHE A 36 -4.24 -5.82 5.38
N ALA A 37 -4.91 -6.57 4.49
CA ALA A 37 -4.33 -7.11 3.26
C ALA A 37 -3.77 -6.03 2.33
N GLU A 38 -4.45 -4.89 2.21
CA GLU A 38 -3.99 -3.74 1.42
C GLU A 38 -2.65 -3.19 1.91
N ILE A 39 -2.50 -3.07 3.24
CA ILE A 39 -1.27 -2.57 3.86
C ILE A 39 -0.11 -3.52 3.59
N PHE A 40 -0.33 -4.84 3.74
CA PHE A 40 0.68 -5.84 3.42
C PHE A 40 1.07 -5.81 1.94
N TYR A 41 0.09 -5.61 1.06
CA TYR A 41 0.35 -5.49 -0.37
C TYR A 41 1.25 -4.29 -0.66
N TYR A 42 0.91 -3.09 -0.19
CA TYR A 42 1.72 -1.90 -0.46
C TYR A 42 3.10 -1.97 0.17
N LYS A 43 3.20 -2.41 1.42
CA LYS A 43 4.49 -2.58 2.08
C LYS A 43 5.41 -3.49 1.26
N LYS A 44 4.88 -4.64 0.80
CA LYS A 44 5.63 -5.56 -0.04
C LYS A 44 6.12 -4.88 -1.32
N GLN A 45 5.26 -4.15 -2.04
CA GLN A 45 5.66 -3.51 -3.30
C GLN A 45 6.64 -2.36 -3.12
N ILE A 46 6.54 -1.60 -2.02
CA ILE A 46 7.48 -0.52 -1.68
C ILE A 46 8.85 -1.12 -1.35
N ASP A 47 8.89 -2.12 -0.47
CA ASP A 47 10.14 -2.76 -0.04
C ASP A 47 10.89 -3.36 -1.25
N SER A 48 10.17 -4.02 -2.17
CA SER A 48 10.74 -4.58 -3.40
C SER A 48 10.93 -3.58 -4.54
N HIS A 49 10.55 -2.30 -4.36
CA HIS A 49 10.57 -1.27 -5.40
C HIS A 49 9.91 -1.76 -6.71
N THR A 50 8.80 -2.49 -6.57
CA THR A 50 8.17 -3.17 -7.71
C THR A 50 7.58 -2.15 -8.68
N GLN A 51 7.87 -2.36 -9.96
CA GLN A 51 7.28 -1.57 -11.02
C GLN A 51 5.79 -1.90 -11.13
N MET A 52 4.95 -0.92 -10.87
CA MET A 52 3.49 -1.03 -10.92
C MET A 52 2.92 -0.29 -12.12
N ILE A 53 1.77 -0.78 -12.59
CA ILE A 53 0.84 -0.05 -13.45
C ILE A 53 -0.41 0.25 -12.65
N ILE A 54 -0.76 1.52 -12.55
CA ILE A 54 -1.94 2.03 -11.86
C ILE A 54 -2.92 2.49 -12.94
N VAL A 55 -4.08 1.85 -13.02
CA VAL A 55 -5.13 2.21 -13.97
C VAL A 55 -6.14 3.09 -13.25
N LEU A 56 -6.36 4.28 -13.77
CA LEU A 56 -7.33 5.24 -13.25
C LEU A 56 -8.75 4.96 -13.75
N LYS A 57 -9.74 5.58 -13.12
CA LYS A 57 -11.15 5.41 -13.47
C LYS A 57 -11.51 5.85 -14.89
N ASP A 58 -10.79 6.82 -15.44
CA ASP A 58 -10.91 7.31 -16.82
C ASP A 58 -10.18 6.43 -17.85
N GLY A 59 -9.40 5.45 -17.39
CA GLY A 59 -8.61 4.55 -18.24
C GLY A 59 -7.16 4.96 -18.44
N GLU A 60 -6.69 6.08 -17.85
CA GLU A 60 -5.28 6.44 -17.90
C GLU A 60 -4.43 5.39 -17.16
N GLU A 61 -3.32 4.98 -17.78
CA GLU A 61 -2.33 4.08 -17.16
C GLU A 61 -1.11 4.86 -16.69
N ILE A 62 -0.83 4.78 -15.40
CA ILE A 62 0.36 5.38 -14.80
C ILE A 62 1.35 4.29 -14.44
N LYS A 63 2.56 4.38 -14.98
CA LYS A 63 3.66 3.46 -14.69
C LYS A 63 4.63 4.09 -13.68
N GLY A 64 4.91 3.39 -12.59
CA GLY A 64 5.87 3.86 -11.58
C GLY A 64 6.07 2.88 -10.43
N THR A 65 6.88 3.25 -9.45
CA THR A 65 7.03 2.53 -8.18
C THR A 65 6.25 3.25 -7.09
N ILE A 66 5.71 2.51 -6.12
CA ILE A 66 5.06 3.10 -4.95
C ILE A 66 6.16 3.51 -3.97
N GLU A 67 6.19 4.77 -3.54
CA GLU A 67 7.18 5.27 -2.58
C GLU A 67 6.61 5.33 -1.16
N TRP A 68 5.33 5.70 -1.03
CA TRP A 68 4.58 5.67 0.22
C TRP A 68 3.09 5.44 -0.07
N TYR A 69 2.39 4.98 0.96
CA TYR A 69 0.94 4.87 0.98
C TYR A 69 0.41 5.60 2.21
N ASP A 70 -0.80 6.13 2.09
CA ASP A 70 -1.61 6.63 3.20
C ASP A 70 -2.99 5.97 3.14
N ARG A 71 -3.92 6.41 3.99
CA ARG A 71 -5.33 6.00 3.97
C ARG A 71 -5.95 6.25 2.60
N ASP A 72 -5.80 7.45 2.06
CA ASP A 72 -6.55 7.90 0.88
C ASP A 72 -5.67 8.17 -0.35
N ALA A 73 -4.34 8.02 -0.25
CA ALA A 73 -3.42 8.38 -1.32
C ALA A 73 -2.18 7.48 -1.44
N LEU A 74 -1.50 7.54 -2.58
CA LEU A 74 -0.21 6.90 -2.89
C LEU A 74 0.73 7.92 -3.58
N LYS A 75 2.02 8.07 -3.19
CA LYS A 75 3.00 8.62 -4.16
C LYS A 75 3.35 7.52 -5.11
N ILE A 76 3.38 7.91 -6.36
CA ILE A 76 4.06 7.16 -7.39
C ILE A 76 5.30 7.94 -7.83
N ASN A 77 6.45 7.26 -7.79
CA ASN A 77 7.68 7.73 -8.41
C ASN A 77 7.72 7.23 -9.87
N ARG A 78 7.89 8.17 -10.81
CA ARG A 78 7.89 7.89 -12.25
C ARG A 78 9.27 8.15 -12.81
N LYS A 79 9.75 7.26 -13.68
CA LYS A 79 11.12 7.34 -14.23
C LYS A 79 11.31 8.54 -15.17
N ASP A 80 10.32 8.78 -16.03
CA ASP A 80 10.41 9.76 -17.13
C ASP A 80 9.48 10.97 -16.91
N ALA A 81 8.95 11.14 -15.70
CA ALA A 81 8.00 12.20 -15.36
C ALA A 81 8.07 12.58 -13.88
N ALA A 82 7.49 13.72 -13.53
CA ALA A 82 7.45 14.18 -12.13
C ALA A 82 6.73 13.17 -11.22
N ASN A 83 7.12 13.10 -9.95
CA ASN A 83 6.40 12.32 -8.95
C ASN A 83 4.99 12.87 -8.76
N ILE A 84 4.03 11.97 -8.57
CA ILE A 84 2.62 12.33 -8.42
C ILE A 84 2.05 11.74 -7.15
N LEU A 85 1.05 12.42 -6.62
CA LEU A 85 0.19 11.91 -5.57
C LEU A 85 -1.13 11.47 -6.17
N LEU A 86 -1.44 10.17 -6.09
CA LEU A 86 -2.70 9.62 -6.58
C LEU A 86 -3.66 9.39 -5.43
N LEU A 87 -4.86 9.94 -5.55
CA LEU A 87 -5.96 9.66 -4.61
C LEU A 87 -6.55 8.29 -4.94
N LYS A 88 -6.66 7.42 -3.94
CA LYS A 88 -7.12 6.03 -4.12
C LYS A 88 -8.53 5.95 -4.69
N HIS A 89 -9.40 6.92 -4.40
CA HIS A 89 -10.73 6.96 -4.98
C HIS A 89 -10.74 7.17 -6.51
N ASN A 90 -9.63 7.58 -7.12
CA ASN A 90 -9.49 7.69 -8.58
C ASN A 90 -8.82 6.46 -9.22
N ILE A 91 -8.32 5.53 -8.41
CA ILE A 91 -7.69 4.30 -8.87
C ILE A 91 -8.78 3.27 -9.15
N LYS A 92 -8.74 2.65 -10.33
CA LYS A 92 -9.62 1.55 -10.71
C LYS A 92 -9.04 0.22 -10.25
N TYR A 93 -7.79 -0.05 -10.62
CA TYR A 93 -7.01 -1.19 -10.16
C TYR A 93 -5.52 -0.95 -10.38
N LEU A 94 -4.70 -1.81 -9.81
CA LEU A 94 -3.24 -1.79 -9.97
C LEU A 94 -2.72 -3.21 -10.13
N TYR A 95 -1.70 -3.36 -10.97
CA TYR A 95 -1.05 -4.64 -11.26
C TYR A 95 0.45 -4.43 -11.42
N LYS A 96 1.23 -5.49 -11.25
CA LYS A 96 2.67 -5.39 -11.46
C LYS A 96 2.97 -5.31 -12.96
N ALA A 97 3.97 -4.55 -13.35
CA ALA A 97 4.27 -4.33 -14.77
C ALA A 97 4.71 -5.60 -15.51
N ASP A 98 5.21 -6.61 -14.81
CA ASP A 98 5.56 -7.93 -15.34
C ASP A 98 4.33 -8.83 -15.60
N ASP A 99 3.18 -8.53 -14.98
CA ASP A 99 1.93 -9.26 -15.19
C ASP A 99 1.21 -8.84 -16.50
N LYS A 100 1.73 -7.84 -17.23
CA LYS A 100 1.20 -7.43 -18.54
C LYS A 100 1.56 -8.48 -19.59
N LYS A 101 0.63 -9.39 -19.88
CA LYS A 101 0.73 -10.35 -20.99
C LYS A 101 0.65 -9.68 -22.34
#